data_AF-A0A1S8RDV4-F1
#
_entry.id   AF-A0A1S8RDV4-F1
#
_cell.length_a   1.000
_cell.length_b   1.000
_cell.length_c   1.000
_cell.angle_alpha   90.00
_cell.angle_beta   90.00
_cell.angle_gamma   90.00
#
_symmetry.space_group_name_H-M   'P 1'
#
loop_
_entity.id
_entity.type
_entity.pdbx_description
1 polymer ?
#
loop_
_entity_poly.entity_id
_entity_poly.type
_entity_poly.pdbx_seq_one_letter_code
_entity_poly.pdbx_strand_id
1 'polypeptide(L)'
;MAKKNISEDNLIDFLEVILKVEGEVSLKDFKEKVKNSFNLTEYDLSQSTTRPNECMYEQRCRNLNSHKNFPQGVSYKNQVFKLN
;
A
#
# COMPACT_ATOMS: atom_id res chain seq x y z
N MET A 1 6.10 -15.69 -13.12
CA MET A 1 4.88 -15.75 -12.28
C MET A 1 4.00 -14.57 -12.65
N ALA A 2 2.69 -14.75 -12.80
CA ALA A 2 1.77 -13.66 -13.11
C ALA A 2 1.65 -12.69 -11.91
N LYS A 3 1.60 -11.39 -12.17
CA LYS A 3 1.34 -10.38 -11.13
C LYS A 3 -0.09 -10.56 -10.60
N LYS A 4 -0.27 -10.47 -9.27
CA LYS A 4 -1.58 -10.56 -8.63
C LYS A 4 -2.31 -9.21 -8.71
N ASN A 5 -3.64 -9.22 -8.78
CA ASN A 5 -4.44 -8.00 -8.58
C ASN A 5 -4.33 -7.52 -7.13
N ILE A 6 -4.53 -6.23 -6.88
CA ILE A 6 -4.43 -5.68 -5.52
C ILE A 6 -5.65 -6.02 -4.65
N SER A 7 -5.41 -6.22 -3.37
CA SER A 7 -6.40 -6.27 -2.29
C SER A 7 -5.74 -5.75 -1.01
N GLU A 8 -6.52 -5.33 -0.04
CA GLU A 8 -5.96 -4.83 1.22
C GLU A 8 -5.07 -5.87 1.90
N ASP A 9 -5.49 -7.14 1.92
CA ASP A 9 -4.72 -8.22 2.55
C ASP A 9 -3.37 -8.46 1.85
N ASN A 10 -3.34 -8.52 0.51
CA ASN A 10 -2.06 -8.73 -0.18
C ASN A 10 -1.14 -7.49 -0.18
N LEU A 11 -1.71 -6.30 -0.01
CA LEU A 11 -0.93 -5.09 0.22
C LEU A 11 -0.34 -5.07 1.63
N ILE A 12 -1.04 -5.60 2.64
CA ILE A 12 -0.51 -5.79 3.99
C ILE A 12 0.67 -6.75 3.96
N ASP A 13 0.50 -7.93 3.35
CA ASP A 13 1.57 -8.93 3.21
C ASP A 13 2.80 -8.31 2.53
N PHE A 14 2.57 -7.54 1.47
CA PHE A 14 3.65 -6.88 0.75
C PHE A 14 4.34 -5.78 1.57
N LEU A 15 3.58 -4.98 2.32
CA LEU A 15 4.12 -3.99 3.24
C LEU A 15 4.99 -4.65 4.31
N GLU A 16 4.54 -5.76 4.91
CA GLU A 16 5.34 -6.49 5.90
C GLU A 16 6.65 -7.01 5.32
N VAL A 17 6.64 -7.53 4.09
CA VAL A 17 7.86 -8.00 3.41
C VAL A 17 8.85 -6.84 3.22
N ILE A 18 8.37 -5.68 2.78
CA ILE A 18 9.21 -4.48 2.66
C ILE A 18 9.80 -4.09 4.01
N LEU A 19 8.96 -4.00 5.04
CA LEU A 19 9.36 -3.55 6.37
C LEU A 19 10.32 -4.53 7.08
N LYS A 20 10.20 -5.84 6.82
CA LYS A 20 11.16 -6.83 7.33
C LYS A 20 12.58 -6.66 6.77
N VAL A 21 12.70 -6.05 5.58
CA VAL A 21 13.99 -5.81 4.91
C VAL A 21 14.50 -4.39 5.16
N GLU A 22 13.63 -3.40 5.03
CA GLU A 22 13.98 -1.97 5.01
C GLU A 22 13.76 -1.29 6.37
N GLY A 23 12.97 -1.87 7.27
CA GLY A 23 12.60 -1.31 8.57
C GLY A 23 11.55 -0.19 8.50
N GLU A 24 11.60 0.65 7.46
CA GLU A 24 10.62 1.69 7.19
C GLU A 24 10.45 1.94 5.68
N VAL A 25 9.30 2.46 5.27
CA VAL A 25 9.02 2.84 3.88
C VAL A 25 8.07 4.04 3.83
N SER A 26 8.38 5.04 3.00
CA SER A 26 7.46 6.16 2.78
C SER A 26 6.22 5.73 2.00
N LEU A 27 5.09 6.39 2.19
CA LEU A 27 3.88 6.12 1.41
C LEU A 27 4.13 6.30 -0.09
N LYS A 28 4.98 7.27 -0.47
CA LYS A 28 5.35 7.50 -1.86
C LYS A 28 6.07 6.27 -2.43
N ASP A 29 7.12 5.81 -1.76
CA ASP A 29 7.91 4.66 -2.22
C ASP A 29 7.07 3.38 -2.19
N PHE A 30 6.19 3.23 -1.19
CA PHE A 30 5.26 2.12 -1.12
C PHE A 30 4.31 2.09 -2.33
N LYS A 31 3.70 3.22 -2.71
CA LYS A 31 2.86 3.33 -3.92
C LYS A 31 3.64 2.95 -5.18
N GLU A 32 4.87 3.43 -5.33
CA GLU A 32 5.73 3.08 -6.46
C GLU A 32 6.05 1.58 -6.51
N LYS A 33 6.42 0.98 -5.37
CA LYS A 33 6.66 -0.47 -5.24
C LYS A 33 5.40 -1.28 -5.59
N VAL A 34 4.21 -0.84 -5.14
CA VAL A 34 2.93 -1.49 -5.46
C VAL A 34 2.66 -1.44 -6.97
N LYS A 35 2.78 -0.26 -7.58
CA LYS A 35 2.59 -0.09 -9.03
C LYS A 35 3.50 -1.01 -9.86
N ASN A 36 4.72 -1.23 -9.39
CA ASN A 36 5.68 -2.09 -10.07
C ASN A 36 5.44 -3.59 -9.81
N SER A 37 4.86 -3.97 -8.67
CA SER A 37 4.77 -5.36 -8.22
C SER A 37 3.43 -6.04 -8.50
N PHE A 38 2.35 -5.26 -8.58
CA PHE A 38 0.99 -5.78 -8.77
C PHE A 38 0.46 -5.54 -10.19
N ASN A 39 -0.58 -6.30 -10.54
CA ASN A 39 -1.40 -6.01 -11.69
C ASN A 39 -2.49 -5.01 -11.26
N LEU A 40 -2.43 -3.78 -11.78
CA LEU A 40 -3.43 -2.77 -11.49
C LEU A 40 -4.51 -2.83 -12.58
N THR A 41 -5.76 -3.05 -12.16
CA THR A 41 -6.90 -3.03 -13.08
C THR A 41 -7.21 -1.60 -13.52
N GLU A 42 -8.08 -1.44 -14.52
CA GLU A 42 -8.58 -0.11 -14.93
C GLU A 42 -9.22 0.64 -13.76
N TYR A 43 -9.92 -0.08 -12.88
CA TYR A 43 -10.49 0.51 -11.66
C TYR A 43 -9.41 1.03 -10.72
N ASP A 44 -8.35 0.25 -10.52
CA ASP A 44 -7.25 0.64 -9.63
C ASP A 44 -6.52 1.89 -10.13
N LEU A 45 -6.43 2.04 -11.45
CA LEU A 45 -5.85 3.19 -12.14
C LEU A 45 -6.83 4.36 -12.32
N SER A 46 -8.12 4.16 -12.03
CA SER A 46 -9.11 5.23 -12.11
C SER A 46 -8.93 6.26 -10.99
N GLN A 47 -9.43 7.47 -11.21
CA GLN A 47 -9.37 8.55 -10.23
C GLN A 47 -10.13 8.16 -8.96
N SER A 48 -9.54 8.44 -7.80
CA SER A 48 -10.22 8.26 -6.53
C SER A 48 -11.44 9.18 -6.40
N THR A 49 -12.54 8.59 -5.93
CA THR A 49 -13.79 9.31 -5.65
C THR A 49 -13.71 10.25 -4.45
N THR A 50 -12.69 10.10 -3.59
CA THR A 50 -12.54 10.86 -2.33
C THR A 50 -11.22 11.62 -2.22
N ARG A 51 -10.26 11.34 -3.12
CA ARG A 51 -8.94 11.97 -3.18
C ARG A 51 -8.67 12.43 -4.62
N PRO A 52 -9.00 13.68 -4.98
CA PRO A 52 -8.92 14.17 -6.36
C PRO A 52 -7.55 14.00 -7.06
N ASN A 53 -6.47 13.90 -6.28
CA ASN A 53 -5.09 13.78 -6.76
C ASN A 53 -4.50 12.37 -6.60
N GLU A 54 -5.32 11.37 -6.31
CA GLU A 54 -4.89 9.97 -6.16
C GLU A 54 -5.70 9.07 -7.11
N CYS A 55 -5.08 7.98 -7.58
CA CYS A 55 -5.82 6.87 -8.16
C CYS A 55 -6.43 5.99 -7.05
N MET A 56 -7.36 5.11 -7.39
CA MET A 56 -7.97 4.18 -6.43
C MET A 56 -6.93 3.34 -5.69
N TYR A 57 -5.90 2.81 -6.38
CA TYR A 57 -4.84 2.02 -5.72
C TYR A 57 -4.03 2.85 -4.71
N GLU A 58 -3.80 4.13 -5.00
CA GLU A 58 -3.03 5.03 -4.13
C GLU A 58 -3.81 5.37 -2.86
N GLN A 59 -5.13 5.55 -3.00
CA GLN A 59 -6.03 5.71 -1.86
C GLN A 59 -6.02 4.43 -0.99
N ARG A 60 -6.07 3.25 -1.60
CA ARG A 60 -5.94 1.97 -0.86
C ARG A 60 -4.60 1.90 -0.11
N CYS A 61 -3.50 2.24 -0.78
CA CYS A 61 -2.17 2.31 -0.18
C CYS A 61 -2.15 3.21 1.07
N ARG A 62 -2.83 4.36 1.00
CA ARG A 62 -2.92 5.31 2.10
C ARG A 62 -3.77 4.80 3.27
N ASN A 63 -4.87 4.12 2.95
CA ASN A 63 -5.87 3.70 3.94
C ASN A 63 -5.53 2.38 4.65
N LEU A 64 -4.44 1.72 4.27
CA LEU A 64 -3.99 0.46 4.86
C LEU A 64 -3.92 0.48 6.39
N ASN A 65 -3.44 1.58 6.97
CA ASN A 65 -3.30 1.73 8.42
C ASN A 65 -4.62 1.62 9.20
N SER A 66 -5.75 1.80 8.51
CA SER A 66 -7.10 1.76 9.07
C SER A 66 -7.79 0.42 8.80
N HIS A 67 -7.12 -0.50 8.10
CA HIS A 67 -7.66 -1.83 7.82
C HIS A 67 -7.64 -2.70 9.08
N LYS A 68 -8.66 -3.53 9.25
CA LYS A 68 -8.80 -4.43 10.43
C LYS A 68 -7.62 -5.38 10.63
N ASN A 69 -6.96 -5.76 9.53
CA ASN A 69 -5.81 -6.69 9.55
C ASN A 69 -4.46 -5.95 9.55
N PHE A 70 -4.44 -4.63 9.75
CA PHE A 70 -3.19 -3.88 9.75
C PHE A 70 -2.26 -4.38 10.86
N PRO A 71 -0.97 -4.63 10.57
CA PRO A 71 -0.08 -5.33 11.49
C PRO A 71 0.22 -4.51 12.75
N GLN A 72 0.05 -5.14 13.91
CA GLN A 72 0.20 -4.48 15.23
C GLN A 72 1.62 -3.95 15.50
N GLY A 73 2.63 -4.53 14.86
CA GLY A 73 4.03 -4.09 14.96
C GLY A 73 4.39 -2.90 14.05
N VAL A 74 3.46 -2.40 13.24
CA VAL A 74 3.73 -1.34 12.26
C VAL A 74 3.06 -0.04 12.70
N SER A 75 3.84 1.04 12.77
CA SER A 75 3.30 2.39 12.92
C SER A 75 3.20 3.09 11.57
N TYR A 76 2.23 4.00 11.45
CA TYR A 76 2.11 4.90 10.29
C TYR A 76 2.00 6.34 10.76
N LYS A 77 3.07 7.12 10.59
CA LYS A 77 3.17 8.53 11.00
C LYS A 77 3.90 9.33 9.93
N ASN A 78 3.48 10.57 9.71
CA ASN A 78 4.11 11.47 8.72
C ASN A 78 4.29 10.84 7.32
N GLN A 79 3.32 10.02 6.90
CA GLN A 79 3.38 9.28 5.63
C GLN A 79 4.53 8.27 5.53
N VAL A 80 4.98 7.72 6.66
CA VAL A 80 5.98 6.66 6.73
C VAL A 80 5.42 5.48 7.51
N PHE A 81 5.51 4.30 6.92
CA PHE A 81 5.28 3.03 7.61
C PHE A 81 6.58 2.59 8.25
N LYS A 82 6.54 2.15 9.50
CA LYS A 82 7.73 1.75 10.26
C LYS A 82 7.44 0.53 11.11
N LEU A 83 8.34 -0.46 11.05
CA LEU A 83 8.34 -1.59 11.97
C LEU A 83 8.89 -1.13 13.32
N ASN A 84 8.11 -1.35 14.39
CA ASN A 84 8.47 -1.00 15.76
C ASN A 84 9.08 -2.19 16.52
#